data_AF-A0AA39SL41-F1
#
_entry.id   AF-A0AA39SL41-F1
#
_cell.length_a   1.000
_cell.length_b   1.000
_cell.length_c   1.000
_cell.angle_alpha   90.00
_cell.angle_beta   90.00
_cell.angle_gamma   90.00
#
_symmetry.space_group_name_H-M   'P 1'
#
loop_
_entity.id
_entity.type
_entity.pdbx_description
1 polymer ?
#
loop_
_entity_poly.entity_id
_entity_poly.type
_entity_poly.pdbx_seq_one_letter_code
_entity_poly.pdbx_strand_id
1 'polypeptide(L)'
;MSDECMVAFDTLKDALTTTPVIVPPNWELLFELMCDASDYAIGAVLGQRVDKVPHVIYYASRTLNEAQLNYSTTEKELLAVVFALEKFRAYLVKPRSSYSPTM
;
A
#
# COMPACT_ATOMS: atom_id res chain seq x y z
N MET A 1 -20.78 18.59 11.77
CA MET A 1 -19.40 18.67 11.25
C MET A 1 -19.04 20.14 11.18
N SER A 2 -17.89 20.56 11.71
CA SER A 2 -17.43 21.95 11.63
C SER A 2 -16.99 22.29 10.20
N ASP A 3 -17.04 23.57 9.82
CA ASP A 3 -16.61 24.03 8.50
C ASP A 3 -15.14 23.67 8.21
N GLU A 4 -14.28 23.71 9.23
CA GLU A 4 -12.88 23.26 9.16
C GLU A 4 -12.74 21.78 8.78
N CYS A 5 -13.61 20.93 9.33
CA CYS A 5 -13.61 19.49 9.02
C CYS A 5 -14.03 19.25 7.56
N MET A 6 -14.91 20.09 7.04
CA MET A 6 -15.37 19.98 5.65
C MET A 6 -14.29 20.40 4.66
N VAL A 7 -13.59 21.50 4.95
CA VAL A 7 -12.45 21.96 4.15
C VAL A 7 -11.32 20.92 4.13
N ALA A 8 -11.00 20.30 5.28
CA ALA A 8 -9.98 19.25 5.35
C ALA A 8 -10.37 18.02 4.52
N PHE A 9 -11.64 17.61 4.56
CA PHE A 9 -12.16 16.50 3.77
C PHE A 9 -12.10 16.79 2.26
N ASP A 10 -12.55 17.97 1.83
CA ASP A 10 -12.53 18.35 0.41
C ASP A 10 -11.09 18.50 -0.11
N THR A 11 -10.19 19.06 0.69
CA THR A 11 -8.75 19.14 0.35
C THR A 11 -8.15 17.75 0.18
N LEU A 12 -8.46 16.82 1.08
CA LEU A 12 -7.99 15.44 0.99
C LEU A 12 -8.55 14.75 -0.27
N LYS A 13 -9.83 14.98 -0.58
CA LYS A 13 -10.48 14.45 -1.77
C LYS A 13 -9.83 14.98 -3.05
N ASP A 14 -9.52 16.27 -3.13
CA ASP A 14 -8.88 16.88 -4.28
C ASP A 14 -7.43 16.38 -4.47
N ALA A 15 -6.68 16.26 -3.37
CA ALA A 15 -5.34 15.68 -3.38
C ALA A 15 -5.35 14.20 -3.81
N LEU A 16 -6.38 13.44 -3.42
CA LEU A 16 -6.60 12.04 -3.82
C LEU A 16 -7.20 11.87 -5.21
N THR A 17 -7.59 12.93 -5.91
CA THR A 17 -8.21 12.85 -7.25
C THR A 17 -7.39 13.51 -8.36
N THR A 18 -6.32 14.22 -8.01
CA THR A 18 -5.45 14.92 -8.97
C THR A 18 -4.14 14.15 -9.24
N THR A 19 -3.83 13.93 -10.51
CA THR A 19 -2.80 13.01 -11.08
C THR A 19 -1.37 13.18 -10.53
N PRO A 20 -0.53 12.10 -10.45
CA PRO A 20 -0.84 10.69 -10.63
C PRO A 20 -1.07 10.03 -9.27
N VAL A 21 -2.33 9.92 -8.87
CA VAL A 21 -2.73 9.23 -7.62
C VAL A 21 -2.38 7.74 -7.71
N ILE A 22 -2.54 7.14 -8.90
CA ILE A 22 -2.26 5.73 -9.17
C ILE A 22 -1.78 5.57 -10.63
N VAL A 23 -0.71 4.79 -10.85
CA VAL A 23 -0.19 4.42 -12.17
C VAL A 23 -0.38 2.92 -12.45
N PRO A 24 -0.49 2.50 -13.72
CA PRO A 24 -0.47 1.08 -14.06
C PRO A 24 0.89 0.44 -13.70
N PRO A 25 0.91 -0.83 -13.29
CA PRO A 25 2.15 -1.53 -12.98
C PRO A 25 3.01 -1.75 -14.22
N ASN A 26 4.31 -1.49 -14.12
CA ASN A 26 5.31 -1.91 -15.10
C ASN A 26 5.99 -3.21 -14.63
N TRP A 27 5.70 -4.34 -15.27
CA TRP A 27 6.19 -5.67 -14.87
C TRP A 27 7.71 -5.88 -15.01
N GLU A 28 8.40 -4.97 -15.69
CA GLU A 28 9.87 -4.95 -15.81
C GLU A 28 10.55 -4.34 -14.59
N LEU A 29 9.83 -3.53 -13.81
CA LEU A 29 10.34 -2.87 -12.61
C LEU A 29 10.04 -3.70 -11.35
N LEU A 30 10.89 -3.54 -10.34
CA LEU A 30 10.66 -4.12 -9.02
C LEU A 30 9.53 -3.38 -8.32
N PHE A 31 8.63 -4.15 -7.70
CA PHE A 31 7.61 -3.62 -6.82
C PHE A 31 8.22 -3.26 -5.46
N GLU A 32 7.81 -2.13 -4.92
CA GLU A 32 8.08 -1.70 -3.56
C GLU A 32 6.79 -1.78 -2.74
N LEU A 33 6.95 -2.28 -1.51
CA LEU A 33 5.87 -2.39 -0.55
C LEU A 33 6.19 -1.52 0.64
N MET A 34 5.32 -0.57 0.96
CA MET A 34 5.40 0.25 2.15
C MET A 34 4.25 -0.14 3.07
N CYS A 35 4.54 -0.44 4.32
CA CYS A 35 3.55 -0.81 5.33
C CYS A 35 3.63 0.16 6.49
N ASP A 36 2.50 0.45 7.10
CA ASP A 36 2.41 1.29 8.29
C ASP A 36 1.30 0.75 9.19
N ALA A 37 1.49 0.87 10.50
CA ALA A 37 0.49 0.52 11.49
C ALA A 37 0.22 1.67 12.46
N SER A 38 -1.05 1.89 12.72
CA SER A 38 -1.52 2.81 13.76
C SER A 38 -2.15 2.01 14.91
N ASP A 39 -2.57 2.71 15.96
CA ASP A 39 -3.28 2.08 17.06
C ASP A 39 -4.59 1.40 16.66
N TYR A 40 -5.22 1.85 15.57
CA TYR A 40 -6.57 1.46 15.17
C TYR A 40 -6.67 0.76 13.81
N ALA A 41 -5.68 0.96 12.94
CA ALA A 41 -5.71 0.48 11.56
C ALA A 41 -4.31 0.18 11.04
N ILE A 42 -4.24 -0.68 10.03
CA ILE A 42 -3.02 -0.97 9.26
C ILE A 42 -3.20 -0.51 7.83
N GLY A 43 -2.11 -0.05 7.23
CA GLY A 43 -2.04 0.45 5.86
C GLY A 43 -0.89 -0.19 5.09
N ALA A 44 -1.06 -0.25 3.78
CA ALA A 44 -0.04 -0.69 2.86
C ALA A 44 -0.17 0.01 1.51
N VAL A 45 0.97 0.30 0.90
CA VAL A 45 1.09 0.90 -0.43
C VAL A 45 1.95 0.01 -1.30
N LEU A 46 1.40 -0.39 -2.44
CA LEU A 46 2.14 -1.02 -3.52
C LEU A 46 2.56 0.06 -4.51
N GLY A 47 3.86 0.16 -4.79
CA GLY A 47 4.39 1.14 -5.74
C GLY A 47 5.59 0.61 -6.50
N GLN A 48 6.12 1.44 -7.37
CA GLN A 48 7.34 1.22 -8.14
C GLN A 48 8.16 2.51 -8.18
N ARG A 49 9.49 2.41 -8.29
CA ARG A 49 10.34 3.57 -8.56
C ARG A 49 10.63 3.70 -10.04
N VAL A 50 10.30 4.85 -10.60
CA VAL A 50 10.71 5.26 -11.95
C VAL A 50 11.59 6.49 -11.77
N ASP A 51 12.83 6.45 -12.26
CA ASP A 51 13.79 7.56 -12.11
C ASP A 51 13.94 8.07 -10.67
N LYS A 52 13.93 7.16 -9.69
CA LYS A 52 13.97 7.40 -8.23
C LYS A 52 12.71 8.05 -7.65
N VAL A 53 11.72 8.37 -8.47
CA VAL A 53 10.42 8.90 -8.04
C VAL A 53 9.48 7.73 -7.72
N PRO A 54 8.91 7.67 -6.51
CA PRO A 54 7.93 6.65 -6.16
C PRO A 54 6.62 6.92 -6.90
N HIS A 55 6.12 5.88 -7.58
CA HIS A 55 4.85 5.88 -8.26
C HIS A 55 3.95 4.82 -7.62
N VAL A 56 2.79 5.24 -7.14
CA VAL A 56 1.88 4.34 -6.44
C VAL A 56 1.00 3.61 -7.44
N ILE A 57 0.80 2.30 -7.22
CA ILE A 57 -0.04 1.42 -8.02
C ILE A 57 -1.31 1.07 -7.27
N TYR A 58 -1.24 0.92 -5.94
CA TYR A 58 -2.41 0.58 -5.14
C TYR A 58 -2.23 0.94 -3.68
N TYR A 59 -3.29 1.45 -3.05
CA TYR A 59 -3.40 1.67 -1.62
C TYR A 59 -4.34 0.64 -0.99
N ALA A 60 -3.93 0.02 0.10
CA ALA A 60 -4.77 -0.89 0.86
C ALA A 60 -4.71 -0.54 2.35
N SER A 61 -5.85 -0.53 3.02
CA SER A 61 -5.91 -0.38 4.47
C SER A 61 -7.06 -1.18 5.04
N ARG A 62 -6.97 -1.49 6.34
CA ARG A 62 -8.10 -2.02 7.12
C ARG A 62 -8.01 -1.58 8.57
N THR A 63 -9.16 -1.46 9.21
CA THR A 63 -9.23 -1.29 10.66
C THR A 63 -8.89 -2.61 11.37
N LEU A 64 -8.31 -2.49 12.55
CA LEU A 64 -8.03 -3.60 13.44
C LEU A 64 -9.30 -4.06 14.14
N ASN A 65 -9.43 -5.36 14.38
CA ASN A 65 -10.50 -5.91 15.22
C ASN A 65 -10.14 -5.79 16.73
N GLU A 66 -11.10 -6.08 17.61
CA GLU A 66 -10.92 -5.97 19.07
C GLU A 66 -9.69 -6.72 19.60
N ALA A 67 -9.42 -7.92 19.07
CA ALA A 67 -8.25 -8.69 19.48
C ALA A 67 -6.94 -8.02 19.01
N GLN A 68 -6.91 -7.54 17.77
CA GLN A 68 -5.74 -6.90 17.16
C GLN A 68 -5.45 -5.50 17.73
N LEU A 69 -6.45 -4.81 18.25
CA LEU A 69 -6.24 -3.52 18.94
C LEU A 69 -5.33 -3.67 20.16
N ASN A 70 -5.36 -4.83 20.82
CA ASN A 70 -4.56 -5.16 21.99
C ASN A 70 -3.12 -5.61 21.66
N TYR A 71 -2.77 -5.73 20.37
CA TYR A 71 -1.41 -6.08 19.96
C TYR A 71 -0.43 -4.97 20.31
N SER A 72 0.81 -5.34 20.63
CA SER A 72 1.91 -4.40 20.75
C SER A 72 2.19 -3.71 19.41
N THR A 73 2.86 -2.55 19.44
CA THR A 73 3.24 -1.82 18.22
C THR A 73 3.99 -2.72 17.23
N THR A 74 4.95 -3.52 17.71
CA THR A 74 5.72 -4.44 16.85
C THR A 74 4.84 -5.52 16.20
N GLU A 75 3.87 -6.06 16.92
CA GLU A 75 2.92 -7.03 16.36
C GLU A 75 1.98 -6.39 15.33
N LYS A 76 1.56 -5.14 15.55
CA LYS A 76 0.76 -4.38 14.58
C LYS A 76 1.55 -4.09 13.29
N GLU A 77 2.83 -3.72 13.41
CA GLU A 77 3.73 -3.55 12.26
C GLU A 77 3.89 -4.86 11.47
N LEU A 78 4.13 -5.98 12.15
CA LEU A 78 4.21 -7.29 11.49
C LEU A 78 2.89 -7.67 10.81
N LEU A 79 1.76 -7.37 11.46
CA LEU A 79 0.44 -7.61 10.89
C LEU A 79 0.20 -6.76 9.63
N ALA A 80 0.70 -5.52 9.57
CA ALA A 80 0.65 -4.68 8.38
C ALA A 80 1.43 -5.32 7.22
N VAL A 81 2.62 -5.88 7.48
CA VAL A 81 3.42 -6.61 6.48
C VAL A 81 2.69 -7.86 5.98
N VAL A 82 2.15 -8.68 6.88
CA VAL A 82 1.40 -9.89 6.50
C VAL A 82 0.18 -9.52 5.66
N PHE A 83 -0.60 -8.54 6.11
CA PHE A 83 -1.76 -8.02 5.38
C PHE A 83 -1.39 -7.55 3.97
N ALA A 84 -0.29 -6.82 3.84
CA ALA A 84 0.18 -6.32 2.56
C ALA A 84 0.61 -7.46 1.61
N LEU A 85 1.36 -8.45 2.10
CA LEU A 85 1.77 -9.62 1.32
C LEU A 85 0.56 -10.43 0.83
N GLU A 86 -0.45 -10.62 1.68
CA GLU A 86 -1.69 -11.30 1.31
C GLU A 86 -2.47 -10.50 0.26
N LYS A 87 -2.62 -9.19 0.48
CA LYS A 87 -3.39 -8.31 -0.42
C LYS A 87 -2.75 -8.18 -1.80
N PHE A 88 -1.42 -8.10 -1.86
CA PHE A 88 -0.66 -7.85 -3.09
C PHE A 88 0.00 -9.10 -3.67
N ARG A 89 -0.36 -10.29 -3.19
CA ARG A 89 0.22 -11.57 -3.64
C ARG A 89 0.26 -11.71 -5.17
N ALA A 90 -0.79 -11.27 -5.86
CA ALA A 90 -0.87 -11.35 -7.32
C ALA A 90 0.18 -10.49 -8.06
N TYR A 91 0.64 -9.40 -7.43
CA TYR A 91 1.67 -8.51 -7.99
C TYR A 91 3.09 -8.98 -7.61
N LEU A 92 3.26 -9.45 -6.37
CA LEU A 92 4.56 -9.81 -5.81
C LEU A 92 5.03 -11.21 -6.26
N VAL A 93 4.10 -12.12 -6.53
CA VAL A 93 4.44 -13.48 -6.98
C VAL A 93 4.41 -13.52 -8.50
N LYS A 94 5.58 -13.32 -9.13
CA LYS A 94 5.75 -13.62 -10.57
C LYS A 94 5.40 -15.10 -10.82
N PRO A 95 4.61 -15.43 -11.86
CA PRO A 95 4.47 -16.81 -12.32
C PRO A 95 5.88 -17.36 -12.63
N ARG A 96 6.18 -18.60 -12.21
CA ARG A 96 7.47 -19.27 -12.48
C ARG A 96 7.64 -19.68 -13.95
N SER A 97 7.36 -18.79 -14.90
CA SER A 97 7.46 -19.08 -16.33
C SER A 97 8.27 -18.02 -17.08
N SER A 98 9.53 -17.85 -16.67
CA SER A 98 10.60 -17.38 -17.55
C SER A 98 11.96 -17.69 -16.92
N TYR A 99 12.18 -18.96 -16.55
CA TYR A 99 13.54 -19.49 -16.62
C TYR A 99 13.80 -19.73 -18.12
N SER A 100 14.30 -18.72 -18.82
CA SER A 100 15.00 -18.96 -20.09
C SER A 100 16.45 -19.23 -19.69
N PRO A 101 16.93 -20.49 -19.70
CA PRO A 101 18.36 -20.72 -19.57
C PRO A 101 18.97 -20.09 -20.82
N THR A 102 19.72 -19.02 -20.64
CA THR A 102 20.57 -18.45 -21.68
C THR A 102 21.40 -19.58 -22.27
N MET A 103 21.22 -19.84 -23.56
CA MET A 103 22.20 -20.56 -24.39
C MET A 103 23.45 -19.69 -24.57
#